data_AF-A0A962U4X4-F1
#
_entry.id   AF-A0A962U4X4-F1
#
_cell.length_a   1.000
_cell.length_b   1.000
_cell.length_c   1.000
_cell.angle_alpha   90.00
_cell.angle_beta   90.00
_cell.angle_gamma   90.00
#
_symmetry.space_group_name_H-M   'P 1'
#
loop_
_entity.id
_entity.type
_entity.pdbx_description
1 polymer ?
#
loop_
_entity_poly.entity_id
_entity_poly.type
_entity_poly.pdbx_seq_one_letter_code
_entity_poly.pdbx_strand_id
1 'polypeptide(L)'
;MNSRLTRVLFLAGVAYFVCMALAHFFGIKVPVLFVYFDTPFYAYQDKIIAFAVCAYIGLFWSAASHRSVALVAIQVLAVTVLGLASVNLSDALASVLSAEQTTLPYWIQTIAIGIYWLALVLAYVRDGNVLRR
;
A
#
# COMPACT_ATOMS: atom_id res chain seq x y z
N MET A 1 -19.32 3.49 -14.42
CA MET A 1 -18.89 4.17 -13.17
C MET A 1 -18.63 3.10 -12.11
N ASN A 2 -17.75 3.36 -11.14
CA ASN A 2 -17.53 2.41 -10.03
C ASN A 2 -18.74 2.37 -9.10
N SER A 3 -18.98 1.22 -8.46
CA SER A 3 -19.98 1.14 -7.40
C SER A 3 -19.53 1.94 -6.16
N ARG A 4 -20.48 2.21 -5.27
CA ARG A 4 -20.19 2.88 -3.98
C ARG A 4 -19.14 2.10 -3.18
N LEU A 5 -19.20 0.76 -3.19
CA LEU A 5 -18.25 -0.08 -2.49
C LEU A 5 -16.83 0.10 -3.04
N THR A 6 -16.64 -0.07 -4.35
CA THR A 6 -15.32 0.09 -5.00
C THR A 6 -14.75 1.49 -4.77
N ARG A 7 -15.60 2.53 -4.85
CA ARG A 7 -15.19 3.91 -4.57
C ARG A 7 -14.74 4.09 -3.12
N VAL A 8 -15.48 3.57 -2.14
CA VAL A 8 -15.10 3.64 -0.72
C VAL A 8 -13.80 2.89 -0.47
N LEU A 9 -13.60 1.72 -1.07
CA LEU A 9 -12.35 0.97 -0.94
C LEU A 9 -11.17 1.79 -1.46
N PHE A 10 -11.25 2.40 -2.64
CA PHE A 10 -10.16 3.27 -3.13
C PHE A 10 -9.93 4.50 -2.25
N LEU A 11 -10.99 5.15 -1.74
CA LEU A 11 -10.85 6.28 -0.83
C LEU A 11 -10.24 5.88 0.53
N ALA A 12 -10.50 4.68 1.03
CA ALA A 12 -9.83 4.15 2.20
C ALA A 12 -8.31 4.00 1.97
N GLY A 13 -7.91 3.58 0.76
CA GLY A 13 -6.51 3.55 0.35
C GLY A 13 -5.89 4.95 0.30
N VAL A 14 -6.62 5.94 -0.24
CA VAL A 14 -6.19 7.35 -0.19
C VAL A 14 -5.91 7.80 1.24
N ALA A 15 -6.84 7.56 2.16
CA ALA A 15 -6.68 7.94 3.57
C ALA A 15 -5.45 7.24 4.20
N TYR A 16 -5.27 5.95 3.94
CA TYR A 16 -4.10 5.19 4.41
C TYR A 16 -2.78 5.78 3.88
N PHE A 17 -2.69 6.04 2.58
CA PHE A 17 -1.48 6.59 1.96
C PHE A 17 -1.17 8.02 2.41
N VAL A 18 -2.19 8.84 2.69
CA VAL A 18 -2.00 10.15 3.33
C VAL A 18 -1.38 9.97 4.73
N CYS A 19 -1.94 9.08 5.56
CA CYS A 19 -1.39 8.80 6.89
C CYS A 19 0.04 8.27 6.82
N MET A 20 0.35 7.38 5.87
CA MET A 20 1.70 6.87 5.64
C MET A 20 2.66 7.98 5.21
N ALA A 21 2.26 8.86 4.28
CA ALA A 21 3.08 9.98 3.84
C ALA A 21 3.40 10.93 5.01
N LEU A 22 2.41 11.23 5.86
CA LEU A 22 2.62 12.03 7.08
C LEU A 22 3.55 11.31 8.06
N ALA A 23 3.38 10.00 8.26
CA ALA A 23 4.23 9.22 9.15
C ALA A 23 5.71 9.24 8.71
N HIS A 24 5.99 8.97 7.44
CA HIS A 24 7.35 9.06 6.90
C HIS A 24 7.88 10.50 6.89
N PHE A 25 7.04 11.49 6.58
CA PHE A 25 7.49 12.88 6.60
C PHE A 25 7.88 13.33 8.02
N PHE A 26 7.10 13.00 9.04
CA PHE A 26 7.39 13.44 10.41
C PHE A 26 8.25 12.46 11.22
N GLY A 27 8.64 11.32 10.65
CA GLY A 27 9.44 10.31 11.35
C GLY A 27 8.65 9.54 12.42
N ILE A 28 7.32 9.43 12.26
CA ILE A 28 6.43 8.75 13.21
C ILE A 28 6.49 7.24 12.95
N LYS A 29 7.44 6.57 13.62
CA LYS A 29 7.73 5.14 13.47
C LYS A 29 6.72 4.24 14.19
N VAL A 30 5.55 4.07 13.58
CA VAL A 30 4.49 3.18 14.07
C VAL A 30 4.30 2.03 13.08
N PRO A 31 4.15 0.77 13.53
CA PRO A 31 3.85 -0.36 12.65
C PRO A 31 2.67 -0.07 11.74
N VAL A 32 2.66 -0.66 10.53
CA VAL A 32 1.61 -0.50 9.50
C VAL A 32 1.57 0.86 8.80
N LEU A 33 1.81 1.97 9.50
CA LEU A 33 1.88 3.31 8.89
C LEU A 33 3.28 3.65 8.37
N PHE A 34 4.31 3.06 8.97
CA PHE A 34 5.70 3.27 8.61
C PHE A 34 6.28 1.91 8.19
N VAL A 35 6.60 1.77 6.91
CA VAL A 35 7.15 0.51 6.38
C VAL A 35 8.53 0.30 7.01
N TYR A 36 8.79 -0.89 7.54
CA TYR A 36 10.07 -1.25 8.17
C TYR A 36 10.48 -0.31 9.34
N PHE A 37 9.48 0.15 10.10
CA PHE A 37 9.56 1.19 11.15
C PHE A 37 10.77 1.14 12.09
N ASP A 38 11.26 -0.05 12.42
CA ASP A 38 12.33 -0.31 13.38
C ASP A 38 13.66 -0.74 12.73
N THR A 39 13.83 -0.53 11.42
CA THR A 39 15.11 -0.75 10.74
C THR A 39 15.87 0.57 10.53
N PRO A 40 17.20 0.53 10.36
CA PRO A 40 18.01 1.74 10.21
C PRO A 40 17.80 2.40 8.84
N PHE A 41 17.52 3.71 8.84
CA PHE A 41 17.40 4.54 7.63
C PHE A 41 18.00 5.91 7.83
N TYR A 42 18.33 6.54 6.71
CA TYR A 42 18.61 7.96 6.68
C TYR A 42 17.32 8.76 6.55
N ALA A 43 17.21 9.86 7.31
CA ALA A 43 16.01 10.69 7.34
C ALA A 43 15.57 11.20 5.95
N TYR A 44 16.49 11.39 5.00
CA TYR A 44 16.15 11.81 3.64
C TYR A 44 15.41 10.70 2.85
N GLN A 45 15.66 9.41 3.15
CA GLN A 45 14.99 8.29 2.50
C GLN A 45 13.50 8.28 2.86
N ASP A 46 13.18 8.56 4.13
CA ASP A 46 11.79 8.69 4.57
C ASP A 46 11.07 9.83 3.87
N LYS A 47 11.75 10.96 3.65
CA LYS A 47 11.17 12.07 2.87
C LYS A 47 10.88 11.65 1.43
N ILE A 48 11.79 10.91 0.79
CA ILE A 48 11.57 10.38 -0.57
C ILE A 48 10.34 9.47 -0.59
N ILE A 49 10.20 8.56 0.38
CA ILE A 49 9.03 7.67 0.49
C ILE A 49 7.75 8.50 0.66
N ALA A 50 7.75 9.50 1.55
CA ALA A 50 6.59 10.36 1.78
C ALA A 50 6.10 11.04 0.50
N PHE A 51 7.01 11.54 -0.34
CA PHE A 51 6.64 12.16 -1.62
C PHE A 51 6.29 11.13 -2.70
N ALA A 52 6.96 9.97 -2.75
CA ALA A 52 6.65 8.91 -3.70
C ALA A 52 5.24 8.34 -3.48
N VAL A 53 4.81 8.21 -2.22
CA VAL A 53 3.46 7.74 -1.85
C VAL A 53 2.36 8.68 -2.36
N CYS A 54 2.64 9.96 -2.62
CA CYS A 54 1.68 10.87 -3.25
C CYS A 54 1.21 10.40 -4.64
N ALA A 55 2.03 9.63 -5.37
CA ALA A 55 1.60 9.02 -6.63
C ALA A 55 0.48 7.99 -6.40
N TYR A 56 0.54 7.20 -5.31
CA TYR A 56 -0.55 6.29 -4.93
C TYR A 56 -1.81 7.06 -4.54
N ILE A 57 -1.67 8.16 -3.78
CA ILE A 57 -2.79 9.03 -3.41
C ILE A 57 -3.54 9.51 -4.65
N GLY A 58 -2.82 10.10 -5.61
CA GLY A 58 -3.41 10.61 -6.85
C GLY A 58 -4.04 9.49 -7.70
N LEU A 59 -3.34 8.36 -7.84
CA LEU A 59 -3.81 7.21 -8.61
C LEU A 59 -5.08 6.60 -7.99
N PHE A 60 -5.13 6.43 -6.67
CA PHE A 60 -6.29 5.87 -5.97
C PHE A 60 -7.47 6.83 -5.95
N TRP A 61 -7.22 8.14 -5.80
CA TRP A 61 -8.25 9.16 -5.93
C TRP A 61 -8.87 9.14 -7.34
N SER A 62 -8.02 9.10 -8.37
CA SER A 62 -8.48 9.00 -9.75
C SER A 62 -9.24 7.70 -10.00
N ALA A 63 -8.75 6.57 -9.48
CA ALA A 63 -9.42 5.27 -9.56
C ALA A 63 -10.77 5.26 -8.84
N ALA A 64 -10.93 6.00 -7.73
CA ALA A 64 -12.21 6.13 -7.03
C ALA A 64 -13.28 6.80 -7.91
N SER A 65 -12.87 7.79 -8.73
CA SER A 65 -13.76 8.56 -9.60
C SER A 65 -13.94 7.93 -10.99
N HIS A 66 -12.91 7.27 -11.51
CA HIS A 66 -12.86 6.81 -12.90
C HIS A 66 -12.51 5.31 -12.97
N ARG A 67 -13.49 4.51 -13.40
CA ARG A 67 -13.33 3.04 -13.56
C ARG A 67 -12.21 2.66 -14.52
N SER A 68 -11.95 3.47 -15.55
CA SER A 68 -10.88 3.24 -16.53
C SER A 68 -9.48 3.19 -15.89
N VAL A 69 -9.32 3.84 -14.73
CA VAL A 69 -8.05 3.88 -13.98
C VAL A 69 -7.98 2.80 -12.89
N ALA A 70 -9.13 2.23 -12.49
CA ALA A 70 -9.22 1.30 -11.37
C ALA A 70 -8.35 0.05 -11.54
N LEU A 71 -8.32 -0.54 -12.74
CA LEU A 71 -7.50 -1.73 -12.99
C LEU A 71 -5.99 -1.43 -12.85
N VAL A 72 -5.54 -0.27 -13.34
CA VAL A 72 -4.15 0.17 -13.22
C VAL A 72 -3.79 0.36 -11.75
N ALA A 73 -4.64 1.01 -10.97
CA ALA A 73 -4.42 1.18 -9.53
C ALA A 73 -4.29 -0.16 -8.79
N ILE A 74 -5.14 -1.14 -9.15
CA ILE A 74 -5.09 -2.50 -8.60
C ILE A 74 -3.79 -3.22 -8.99
N GLN A 75 -3.35 -3.09 -10.24
CA GLN A 75 -2.11 -3.71 -10.70
C GLN A 75 -0.87 -3.10 -10.02
N VAL A 76 -0.83 -1.78 -9.89
CA VAL A 76 0.26 -1.08 -9.18
C VAL A 76 0.32 -1.54 -7.73
N LEU A 77 -0.83 -1.66 -7.04
CA LEU A 77 -0.86 -2.19 -5.67
C LEU A 77 -0.39 -3.65 -5.59
N ALA A 78 -0.70 -4.47 -6.59
CA ALA A 78 -0.19 -5.85 -6.68
C ALA A 78 1.34 -5.87 -6.74
N VAL A 79 1.92 -5.01 -7.58
CA VAL A 79 3.38 -4.84 -7.68
C VAL A 79 3.97 -4.39 -6.34
N THR A 80 3.31 -3.49 -5.60
CA THR A 80 3.72 -3.11 -4.25
C THR A 80 3.79 -4.32 -3.31
N VAL A 81 2.74 -5.14 -3.28
CA VAL A 81 2.68 -6.34 -2.42
C VAL A 81 3.81 -7.31 -2.76
N LEU A 82 4.06 -7.55 -4.05
CA LEU A 82 5.16 -8.40 -4.51
C LEU A 82 6.53 -7.81 -4.15
N GLY A 83 6.70 -6.49 -4.31
CA GLY A 83 7.92 -5.79 -3.93
C GLY A 83 8.20 -5.89 -2.42
N LEU A 84 7.19 -5.66 -1.58
CA LEU A 84 7.32 -5.81 -0.13
C LEU A 84 7.63 -7.25 0.27
N ALA A 85 6.97 -8.24 -0.34
CA ALA A 85 7.27 -9.65 -0.11
C ALA A 85 8.73 -9.98 -0.51
N SER A 86 9.19 -9.47 -1.64
CA SER A 86 10.57 -9.64 -2.09
C SER A 86 11.59 -9.04 -1.11
N VAL A 87 11.30 -7.87 -0.54
CA VAL A 87 12.18 -7.25 0.46
C VAL A 87 12.14 -8.03 1.78
N ASN A 88 10.97 -8.49 2.22
CA ASN A 88 10.83 -9.30 3.44
C ASN A 88 11.58 -10.64 3.37
N LEU A 89 11.79 -11.16 2.16
CA LEU A 89 12.54 -12.39 1.90
C LEU A 89 14.03 -12.14 1.63
N SER A 90 14.46 -10.87 1.53
CA SER A 90 15.81 -10.54 1.09
C SER A 90 16.85 -10.67 2.19
N ASP A 91 18.05 -11.12 1.82
CA ASP A 91 19.23 -11.10 2.69
C ASP A 91 19.61 -9.67 3.10
N ALA A 92 19.29 -8.67 2.25
CA ALA A 92 19.53 -7.27 2.55
C ALA A 92 18.74 -6.81 3.79
N LEU A 93 17.45 -7.16 3.90
CA LEU A 93 16.69 -6.89 5.10
C LEU A 93 17.25 -7.69 6.29
N ALA A 94 17.54 -8.98 6.11
CA ALA A 94 18.10 -9.81 7.18
C ALA A 94 19.41 -9.24 7.75
N SER A 95 20.24 -8.61 6.90
CA SER A 95 21.53 -8.03 7.30
C SER A 95 21.43 -6.79 8.19
N VAL A 96 20.26 -6.15 8.27
CA VAL A 96 20.06 -4.92 9.06
C VAL A 96 19.21 -5.12 10.32
N LEU A 97 18.75 -6.35 10.57
CA LEU A 97 17.98 -6.69 11.77
C LEU A 97 18.90 -7.07 12.93
N SER A 98 18.54 -6.67 14.14
CA SER A 98 19.17 -7.19 15.35
C SER A 98 18.75 -8.64 15.63
N ALA A 99 19.50 -9.35 16.47
CA ALA A 99 19.23 -10.75 16.79
C ALA A 99 17.85 -10.97 17.44
N GLU A 100 17.30 -9.93 18.08
CA GLU A 100 16.02 -9.93 18.78
C GLU A 100 14.86 -9.49 17.88
N GLN A 101 15.14 -8.89 16.71
CA GLN A 101 14.12 -8.41 15.78
C GLN A 101 13.57 -9.54 14.92
N THR A 102 12.26 -9.55 14.73
CA THR A 102 11.56 -10.53 13.88
C THR A 102 10.96 -9.81 12.67
N THR A 103 10.87 -10.50 11.53
CA THR A 103 10.22 -9.97 10.33
C THR A 103 8.69 -10.03 10.37
N LEU A 104 8.11 -10.53 11.47
CA LEU A 104 6.66 -10.75 11.61
C LEU A 104 5.84 -9.46 11.39
N PRO A 105 6.20 -8.28 11.96
CA PRO A 105 5.44 -7.05 11.71
C PRO A 105 5.39 -6.66 10.24
N TYR A 106 6.48 -6.89 9.49
CA TYR A 106 6.56 -6.56 8.06
C TYR A 106 5.68 -7.49 7.22
N TRP A 107 5.64 -8.77 7.58
CA TRP A 107 4.72 -9.74 6.98
C TRP A 107 3.27 -9.42 7.28
N ILE A 108 2.93 -9.04 8.51
CA ILE A 108 1.57 -8.61 8.87
C ILE A 108 1.13 -7.44 7.98
N GLN A 109 1.99 -6.42 7.82
CA GLN A 109 1.69 -5.28 6.95
C GLN A 109 1.54 -5.70 5.48
N THR A 110 2.43 -6.54 4.98
CA THR A 110 2.41 -7.02 3.58
C THR A 110 1.13 -7.83 3.29
N ILE A 111 0.75 -8.73 4.20
CA ILE A 111 -0.47 -9.53 4.10
C ILE A 111 -1.71 -8.63 4.19
N ALA A 112 -1.73 -7.65 5.09
CA ALA A 112 -2.85 -6.71 5.20
C ALA A 112 -3.08 -5.94 3.90
N ILE A 113 -2.00 -5.45 3.26
CA ILE A 113 -2.08 -4.79 1.95
C ILE A 113 -2.53 -5.79 0.87
N GLY A 114 -2.06 -7.04 0.92
CA GLY A 114 -2.48 -8.10 0.01
C GLY A 114 -3.97 -8.44 0.12
N ILE A 115 -4.52 -8.52 1.33
CA ILE A 115 -5.96 -8.70 1.58
C ILE A 115 -6.75 -7.51 1.04
N TYR A 116 -6.27 -6.29 1.29
CA TYR A 116 -6.90 -5.08 0.76
C TYR A 116 -6.88 -5.04 -0.77
N TRP A 117 -5.78 -5.44 -1.40
CA TRP A 117 -5.68 -5.62 -2.85
C TRP A 117 -6.71 -6.62 -3.37
N LEU A 118 -6.83 -7.78 -2.73
CA LEU A 118 -7.82 -8.80 -3.11
C LEU A 118 -9.25 -8.25 -3.00
N ALA A 119 -9.56 -7.49 -1.96
CA ALA A 119 -10.86 -6.84 -1.81
C ALA A 119 -11.16 -5.87 -2.96
N LEU A 120 -10.17 -5.10 -3.42
CA LEU A 120 -10.31 -4.23 -4.60
C LEU A 120 -10.53 -5.03 -5.90
N VAL A 121 -9.81 -6.14 -6.09
CA VAL A 121 -10.01 -7.04 -7.25
C VAL A 121 -11.44 -7.57 -7.27
N LEU A 122 -11.91 -8.12 -6.14
CA LEU A 122 -13.26 -8.68 -6.03
C LEU A 122 -14.33 -7.62 -6.28
N ALA A 123 -14.17 -6.42 -5.73
CA ALA A 123 -15.08 -5.30 -5.97
C ALA A 123 -15.08 -4.86 -7.45
N TYR A 124 -13.91 -4.76 -8.07
CA TYR A 124 -13.77 -4.39 -9.49
C TYR A 124 -14.44 -5.41 -10.43
N VAL A 125 -14.23 -6.71 -10.18
CA VAL A 125 -14.84 -7.80 -10.97
C VAL A 125 -16.36 -7.81 -10.79
N ARG A 126 -16.84 -7.69 -9.54
CA ARG A 126 -18.28 -7.61 -9.24
C ARG A 126 -18.95 -6.48 -10.02
N ASP A 127 -18.37 -5.28 -10.00
CA ASP A 127 -18.90 -4.13 -10.72
C ASP A 127 -18.94 -4.37 -12.24
N GLY A 128 -17.96 -5.08 -12.79
CA GLY A 128 -17.92 -5.42 -14.22
C GLY A 128 -19.02 -6.40 -14.62
N ASN A 129 -19.33 -7.37 -13.76
CA ASN A 129 -20.39 -8.34 -14.00
C ASN A 129 -21.79 -7.71 -13.91
N VAL A 130 -21.99 -6.72 -13.03
CA VAL A 130 -23.26 -5.99 -12.93
C VAL A 130 -23.52 -5.16 -14.20
N LEU A 131 -22.50 -4.54 -14.79
CA LEU A 131 -22.64 -3.73 -16.01
C LEU A 131 -22.90 -4.56 -17.28
N ARG A 132 -22.68 -5.88 -17.23
CA ARG A 132 -22.89 -6.80 -18.36
C ARG A 132 -24.27 -7.47 -18.34
N ARG A 133 -25.05 -7.29 -17.28
CA ARG A 133 -26.43 -7.77 -17.14
C ARG A 133 -27.40 -6.63 -17.42
#